data_AF-A0A4T0MCW9-F1
#
_entry.id   AF-A0A4T0MCW9-F1
#
_cell.length_a   1.000
_cell.length_b   1.000
_cell.length_c   1.000
_cell.angle_alpha   90.00
_cell.angle_beta   90.00
_cell.angle_gamma   90.00
#
_symmetry.space_group_name_H-M   'P 1'
#
loop_
_entity.id
_entity.type
_entity.pdbx_description
1 polymer ?
#
loop_
_entity_poly.entity_id
_entity_poly.type
_entity_poly.pdbx_seq_one_letter_code
_entity_poly.pdbx_strand_id
1 'polypeptide(L)'
;MHPRGGTWGVSAGTTLAERRSLKRILNDQDVMKDISDADMDSKRRKHYDAWRHTHGWDEQGEYTFYSMRIGGRGASIGWRLDTFIIDERLIDKVAVCDIRYEIYASDHLPVMLELNEEL
;
A
#
# COMPACT_ATOMS: atom_id res chain seq x y z
N MET A 1 10.35 -12.72 -16.92
CA MET A 1 10.45 -12.30 -15.51
C MET A 1 10.13 -10.81 -15.47
N HIS A 2 9.14 -10.37 -14.68
CA HIS A 2 8.86 -8.94 -14.52
C HIS A 2 10.09 -8.28 -13.88
N PRO A 3 10.50 -7.05 -14.28
CA PRO A 3 11.66 -6.35 -13.72
C PRO A 3 11.67 -6.14 -12.18
N ARG A 4 10.60 -6.51 -11.46
CA ARG A 4 10.52 -6.43 -9.98
C ARG A 4 10.66 -7.78 -9.25
N GLY A 5 10.82 -8.90 -9.97
CA GLY A 5 10.85 -10.24 -9.35
C GLY A 5 9.53 -10.65 -8.67
N GLY A 6 9.41 -11.93 -8.28
CA GLY A 6 8.28 -12.45 -7.50
C GLY A 6 7.01 -12.86 -8.28
N THR A 7 5.96 -13.23 -7.54
CA THR A 7 4.65 -13.72 -8.02
C THR A 7 3.70 -12.59 -8.48
N TRP A 8 4.28 -11.49 -8.94
CA TRP A 8 3.57 -10.27 -9.35
C TRP A 8 2.55 -10.56 -10.46
N GLY A 9 1.27 -10.31 -10.21
CA GLY A 9 0.19 -10.55 -11.16
C GLY A 9 -0.35 -11.98 -11.20
N VAL A 10 0.28 -12.92 -10.48
CA VAL A 10 -0.08 -14.35 -10.50
C VAL A 10 -0.38 -14.93 -9.10
N SER A 11 -0.33 -14.09 -8.06
CA SER A 11 -0.68 -14.45 -6.69
C SER A 11 -1.72 -13.48 -6.12
N ALA A 12 -2.57 -13.99 -5.23
CA ALA A 12 -3.50 -13.18 -4.46
C ALA A 12 -2.75 -12.02 -3.75
N GLY A 13 -3.38 -10.85 -3.71
CA GLY A 13 -2.77 -9.59 -3.29
C GLY A 13 -1.99 -8.84 -4.38
N THR A 14 -1.76 -9.44 -5.56
CA THR A 14 -1.04 -8.79 -6.67
C THR A 14 -1.73 -8.93 -8.02
N THR A 15 -2.89 -9.60 -8.08
CA THR A 15 -3.59 -9.83 -9.35
C THR A 15 -4.02 -8.51 -9.98
N LEU A 16 -4.18 -8.51 -11.30
CA LEU A 16 -4.63 -7.31 -12.02
C LEU A 16 -6.03 -6.87 -11.56
N ALA A 17 -6.92 -7.81 -11.22
CA ALA A 17 -8.26 -7.50 -10.70
C ALA A 17 -8.23 -6.80 -9.33
N GLU A 18 -7.38 -7.26 -8.41
CA GLU A 18 -7.20 -6.63 -7.09
C GLU A 18 -6.60 -5.24 -7.23
N ARG A 19 -5.56 -5.08 -8.06
CA ARG A 19 -4.94 -3.78 -8.28
C ARG A 19 -5.86 -2.79 -8.97
N ARG A 20 -6.68 -3.22 -9.94
CA ARG A 20 -7.75 -2.40 -10.54
C ARG A 20 -8.75 -1.95 -9.49
N SER A 21 -9.16 -2.86 -8.60
CA SER A 21 -10.07 -2.54 -7.50
C SER A 21 -9.47 -1.49 -6.56
N LEU A 22 -8.18 -1.62 -6.23
CA LEU A 22 -7.48 -0.62 -5.41
C LEU A 22 -7.36 0.73 -6.13
N LYS A 23 -6.98 0.76 -7.42
CA LYS A 23 -6.95 2.02 -8.20
C LYS A 23 -8.31 2.73 -8.20
N ARG A 24 -9.40 1.96 -8.37
CA ARG A 24 -10.77 2.48 -8.29
C ARG A 24 -11.10 3.09 -6.92
N ILE A 25 -10.62 2.50 -5.83
CA ILE A 25 -10.82 3.00 -4.46
C ILE A 25 -10.03 4.29 -4.24
N LEU A 26 -8.75 4.31 -4.65
CA LEU A 26 -7.92 5.52 -4.58
C LEU A 26 -8.52 6.65 -5.42
N ASN A 27 -9.21 6.31 -6.51
CA ASN A 27 -9.83 7.24 -7.43
C ASN A 27 -8.84 8.34 -7.88
N ASP A 28 -7.58 7.95 -8.08
CA ASP A 28 -6.49 8.79 -8.58
C ASP A 28 -5.97 8.27 -9.93
N GLN A 29 -5.91 9.16 -10.93
CA GLN A 29 -5.40 8.83 -12.26
C GLN A 29 -3.87 8.73 -12.29
N ASP A 30 -3.18 9.40 -11.37
CA ASP A 30 -1.73 9.54 -11.36
C ASP A 30 -1.01 8.34 -10.73
N VAL A 31 -1.75 7.46 -10.05
CA VAL A 31 -1.24 6.22 -9.44
C VAL A 31 -1.51 5.00 -10.32
N MET A 32 -0.66 3.98 -10.18
CA MET A 32 -0.78 2.71 -10.92
C MET A 32 -1.00 2.95 -12.42
N LYS A 33 -0.09 3.70 -13.06
CA LYS A 33 -0.19 4.13 -14.46
C LYS A 33 -0.23 2.96 -15.45
N ASP A 34 0.24 1.79 -15.03
CA ASP A 34 0.15 0.54 -15.78
C ASP A 34 -1.27 -0.07 -15.82
N ILE A 35 -2.20 0.48 -15.02
CA ILE A 35 -3.62 0.09 -15.00
C ILE A 35 -4.44 1.23 -15.59
N SER A 36 -4.75 1.15 -16.88
CA SER A 36 -5.50 2.18 -17.61
C SER A 36 -7.01 1.95 -17.65
N ASP A 37 -7.49 0.78 -17.22
CA ASP A 37 -8.86 0.31 -17.40
C ASP A 37 -9.63 0.15 -16.08
N ALA A 38 -9.15 0.77 -15.00
CA ALA A 38 -9.93 0.89 -13.78
C ALA A 38 -11.09 1.87 -13.98
N ASP A 39 -12.29 1.51 -13.50
CA ASP A 39 -13.49 2.35 -13.60
C ASP A 39 -13.45 3.50 -12.58
N MET A 40 -13.05 4.68 -13.04
CA MET A 40 -12.92 5.90 -12.24
C MET A 40 -14.22 6.70 -12.26
N ASP A 41 -14.58 7.30 -11.13
CA ASP A 41 -15.85 8.03 -11.01
C ASP A 41 -15.59 9.46 -10.60
N SER A 42 -15.94 10.41 -11.48
CA SER A 42 -15.77 11.84 -11.24
C SER A 42 -16.62 12.38 -10.10
N LYS A 43 -17.61 11.61 -9.61
CA LYS A 43 -18.43 11.96 -8.44
C LYS A 43 -17.83 11.44 -7.14
N ARG A 44 -16.87 10.52 -7.18
CA ARG A 44 -16.19 10.01 -5.98
C ARG A 44 -15.01 10.92 -5.63
N ARG A 45 -14.78 11.07 -4.32
CA ARG A 45 -13.59 11.74 -3.81
C ARG A 45 -12.35 10.88 -4.00
N LYS A 46 -11.21 11.54 -4.06
CA LYS A 46 -9.91 10.88 -4.04
C LYS A 46 -9.64 10.29 -2.65
N HIS A 47 -8.94 9.17 -2.61
CA HIS A 47 -8.38 8.59 -1.40
C HIS A 47 -6.89 8.38 -1.59
N TYR A 48 -6.17 8.43 -0.49
CA TYR A 48 -4.73 8.31 -0.44
C TYR A 48 -4.33 7.07 0.35
N ASP A 49 -3.33 6.36 -0.16
CA ASP A 49 -2.51 5.48 0.68
C ASP A 49 -1.61 6.38 1.53
N ALA A 50 -1.89 6.48 2.83
CA ALA A 50 -1.28 7.46 3.71
C ALA A 50 0.24 7.30 3.80
N TRP A 51 0.72 6.06 3.84
CA TRP A 51 2.16 5.77 3.87
C TRP A 51 2.83 6.25 2.57
N ARG A 52 2.23 5.96 1.41
CA ARG A 52 2.77 6.42 0.10
C ARG A 52 2.71 7.92 -0.08
N HIS A 53 1.69 8.57 0.46
CA HIS A 53 1.58 10.02 0.42
C HIS A 53 2.69 10.69 1.24
N THR A 54 3.00 10.15 2.42
CA THR A 54 3.99 10.71 3.36
C THR A 54 5.44 10.38 2.98
N HIS A 55 5.70 9.20 2.42
CA HIS A 55 7.06 8.70 2.12
C HIS A 55 7.43 8.74 0.64
N GLY A 56 6.45 8.81 -0.26
CA GLY A 56 6.66 8.83 -1.71
C GLY A 56 6.39 7.50 -2.41
N TRP A 57 6.10 7.61 -3.71
CA TRP A 57 5.75 6.47 -4.56
C TRP A 57 6.96 5.67 -5.06
N ASP A 58 8.14 6.27 -5.03
CA ASP A 58 9.37 5.64 -5.53
C ASP A 58 10.05 4.74 -4.49
N GLU A 59 9.64 4.80 -3.22
CA GLU A 59 10.18 3.97 -2.14
C GLU A 59 9.93 2.46 -2.34
N GLN A 60 10.94 1.64 -2.08
CA GLN A 60 10.93 0.19 -2.31
C GLN A 60 11.46 -0.57 -1.09
N GLY A 61 11.10 -1.84 -0.95
CA GLY A 61 11.54 -2.68 0.18
C GLY A 61 10.69 -2.55 1.45
N GLU A 62 9.73 -1.64 1.42
CA GLU A 62 8.84 -1.34 2.54
C GLU A 62 7.70 -2.36 2.58
N TYR A 63 7.89 -3.43 3.35
CA TYR A 63 6.95 -4.55 3.44
C TYR A 63 6.32 -4.65 4.82
N THR A 64 5.06 -5.05 4.84
CA THR A 64 4.31 -5.30 6.08
C THR A 64 3.99 -6.77 6.26
N PHE A 65 4.14 -7.60 5.22
CA PHE A 65 3.93 -9.03 5.26
C PHE A 65 5.15 -9.80 4.77
N TYR A 66 5.50 -10.86 5.51
CA TYR A 66 6.58 -11.77 5.18
C TYR A 66 6.11 -13.22 5.31
N SER A 67 6.14 -13.96 4.20
CA SER A 67 5.74 -15.37 4.22
C SER A 67 6.70 -16.21 5.07
N MET A 68 6.18 -16.82 6.14
CA MET A 68 6.95 -17.75 6.97
C MET A 68 7.40 -18.99 6.20
N ARG A 69 6.60 -19.44 5.20
CA ARG A 69 6.87 -20.66 4.42
C ARG A 69 8.18 -20.60 3.64
N ILE A 70 8.59 -19.41 3.22
CA ILE A 70 9.82 -19.18 2.44
C ILE A 70 10.88 -18.43 3.26
N GLY A 71 10.66 -18.24 4.57
CA GLY A 71 11.57 -17.46 5.42
C GLY A 71 11.70 -16.00 4.99
N GLY A 72 10.63 -15.39 4.46
CA GLY A 72 10.68 -14.10 3.76
C GLY A 72 11.31 -12.97 4.56
N ARG A 73 11.11 -12.93 5.89
CA ARG A 73 11.63 -11.85 6.76
C ARG A 73 13.16 -11.82 6.77
N GLY A 74 13.81 -12.98 6.87
CA GLY A 74 15.28 -13.07 6.86
C GLY A 74 15.90 -12.80 5.49
N ALA A 75 15.13 -13.04 4.42
CA ALA A 75 15.57 -12.79 3.05
C ALA A 75 15.19 -11.39 2.53
N SER A 76 14.53 -10.56 3.34
CA SER A 76 13.94 -9.28 2.91
C SER A 76 13.04 -9.43 1.66
N ILE A 77 12.27 -10.52 1.60
CA ILE A 77 11.29 -10.78 0.56
C ILE A 77 9.91 -10.70 1.19
N GLY A 78 9.18 -9.64 0.86
CA GLY A 78 7.87 -9.37 1.43
C GLY A 78 6.93 -8.65 0.47
N TRP A 79 5.74 -8.36 0.99
CA TRP A 79 4.70 -7.59 0.32
C TRP A 79 4.20 -6.51 1.28
N ARG A 80 3.76 -5.38 0.74
CA ARG A 80 3.05 -4.35 1.51
C ARG A 80 1.56 -4.56 1.33
N LEU A 81 0.94 -5.27 2.27
CA LEU A 81 -0.47 -5.65 2.22
C LEU A 81 -1.32 -4.86 3.22
N ASP A 82 -0.66 -4.17 4.16
CA ASP A 82 -1.30 -3.39 5.22
C ASP A 82 -1.04 -1.91 4.94
N THR A 83 -2.09 -1.11 4.92
CA THR A 83 -2.00 0.35 4.75
C THR A 83 -3.27 1.03 5.27
N PHE A 84 -3.19 2.32 5.54
CA PHE A 84 -4.34 3.18 5.80
C PHE A 84 -4.74 3.89 4.50
N ILE A 85 -5.97 3.64 4.04
CA ILE A 85 -6.59 4.38 2.95
C ILE A 85 -7.41 5.52 3.56
N ILE A 86 -7.02 6.76 3.27
CA ILE A 86 -7.54 7.98 3.90
C ILE A 86 -8.27 8.83 2.85
N ASP A 87 -9.43 9.37 3.21
CA ASP A 87 -10.18 10.33 2.37
C ASP A 87 -9.34 11.61 2.16
N GLU A 88 -9.41 12.21 0.98
CA GLU A 88 -8.67 13.44 0.66
C GLU A 88 -8.84 14.59 1.66
N ARG A 89 -9.95 14.64 2.40
CA ARG A 89 -10.19 15.67 3.41
C ARG A 89 -9.34 15.51 4.68
N LEU A 90 -8.85 14.31 4.93
CA LEU A 90 -8.10 13.96 6.14
C LEU A 90 -6.61 13.78 5.89
N ILE A 91 -6.16 13.78 4.62
CA ILE A 91 -4.76 13.48 4.31
C ILE A 91 -3.80 14.53 4.90
N ASP A 92 -4.18 15.81 4.86
CA ASP A 92 -3.39 16.91 5.45
C ASP A 92 -3.37 16.87 6.99
N LYS A 93 -4.21 16.02 7.60
CA LYS A 93 -4.24 15.79 9.05
C LYS A 93 -3.37 14.62 9.48
N VAL A 94 -2.82 13.85 8.55
CA VAL A 94 -1.90 12.75 8.87
C VAL A 94 -0.58 13.33 9.35
N ALA A 95 -0.30 13.15 10.64
CA ALA A 95 0.94 13.57 11.27
C ALA A 95 2.07 12.54 11.01
N VAL A 96 1.74 11.26 11.19
CA VAL A 96 2.67 10.14 11.04
C VAL A 96 1.94 8.95 10.41
N CYS A 97 2.60 8.23 9.51
CA CYS A 97 2.13 6.94 9.02
C CYS A 97 3.32 6.01 8.80
N ASP A 98 3.58 5.07 9.70
CA ASP A 98 4.82 4.29 9.72
C ASP A 98 4.63 2.78 9.90
N ILE A 99 5.65 2.02 9.51
CA ILE A 99 5.73 0.57 9.68
C ILE A 99 6.66 0.26 10.87
N ARG A 100 6.20 -0.58 11.82
CA ARG A 100 6.98 -0.94 13.02
C ARG A 100 7.87 -2.15 12.79
N TYR A 101 8.98 -1.91 12.09
CA TYR A 101 9.94 -2.94 11.68
C TYR A 101 10.56 -3.76 12.81
N GLU A 102 10.66 -3.20 14.00
CA GLU A 102 11.25 -3.82 15.17
C GLU A 102 10.33 -4.85 15.86
N ILE A 103 9.07 -4.95 15.46
CA ILE A 103 8.09 -5.85 16.09
C ILE A 103 8.11 -7.22 15.40
N TYR A 104 8.48 -8.26 16.16
CA TYR A 104 8.57 -9.65 15.70
C TYR A 104 7.57 -10.53 16.44
N ALA A 105 6.30 -10.48 16.05
CA ALA A 105 5.22 -11.24 16.70
C ALA A 105 4.25 -11.93 15.74
N SER A 106 4.33 -11.64 14.44
CA SER A 106 3.43 -12.14 13.40
C SER A 106 4.17 -12.22 12.06
N ASP A 107 3.58 -12.88 11.06
CA ASP A 107 3.99 -12.75 9.65
C ASP A 107 3.68 -11.37 9.07
N HIS A 108 2.86 -10.59 9.77
CA HIS A 108 2.63 -9.18 9.51
C HIS A 108 3.33 -8.26 10.52
N LEU A 109 3.71 -7.07 10.06
CA LEU A 109 4.21 -5.96 10.88
C LEU A 109 3.07 -4.96 11.14
N PRO A 110 2.99 -4.38 12.35
CA PRO A 110 2.06 -3.30 12.61
C PRO A 110 2.33 -2.08 11.74
N VAL A 111 1.27 -1.51 11.19
CA VAL A 111 1.24 -0.17 10.60
C VAL A 111 0.57 0.79 11.57
N MET A 112 1.09 2.00 11.68
CA MET A 112 0.57 3.03 12.58
C MET A 112 0.16 4.26 11.78
N LEU A 113 -0.87 4.95 12.28
CA LEU A 113 -1.30 6.24 11.79
C LEU A 113 -1.56 7.14 12.99
N GLU A 114 -1.01 8.34 12.96
CA GLU A 114 -1.30 9.42 13.89
C GLU A 114 -1.92 10.57 13.12
N LEU A 115 -3.03 11.10 13.65
CA LEU A 115 -3.70 12.29 13.13
C LEU A 115 -3.41 13.45 14.08
N ASN A 116 -3.25 14.65 13.54
CA ASN A 116 -3.17 15.87 14.33
C ASN A 116 -4.46 16.05 15.18
N GLU A 117 -4.33 16.66 16.36
CA GLU A 117 -5.43 16.80 17.33
C GLU A 117 -6.66 17.56 16.81
N GLU A 118 -6.49 18.44 15.81
CA GLU A 118 -7.58 19.20 15.19
C GLU A 118 -8.12 18.48 13.94
N LEU A 119 -9.26 17.80 14.07
CA LEU A 119 -10.02 17.19 12.97
C LEU A 119 -11.07 18.15 12.38
#